data_AF-A0A7J3KJV9-F1
#
_entry.id   AF-A0A7J3KJV9-F1
#
_cell.length_a   1.000
_cell.length_b   1.000
_cell.length_c   1.000
_cell.angle_alpha   90.00
_cell.angle_beta   90.00
_cell.angle_gamma   90.00
#
_symmetry.space_group_name_H-M   'P 1'
#
loop_
_entity.id
_entity.type
_entity.pdbx_description
1 polymer ?
#
loop_
_entity_poly.entity_id
_entity_poly.type
_entity_poly.pdbx_seq_one_letter_code
_entity_poly.pdbx_strand_id
1 'polypeptide(L)'
;MRVPRLEKKLGIEVYATRSLGIGGVIRFFPEDFMVEEILVNGSKAEIFPTEIQVRDASSPIKRHLLCVLVKRNWETLQAVRAIARQLGVSVRHVGIAGLKDATAITAQHITIEGITMEDTRKVHINDIKIHPLGYFHAKLSPYYLLGNSFKITIRRISRSRTDLQERISSVLREIQALGGVPNFFGHQRFGTMRPITHLVGKALVKGKFQKAVMLFLAKPSPTEHPESRKAREELWKTQDFKKALEMFPKSLHYERLILRHLAKNPSDFVGAFRRLPLKLQRLFPQAYQAYIFNKILSRRIMKGLPINKAEVGDYVIEIEPSGLPNALRYKVVSRDTISEVNKAIENGKMLLAIPLAGFKQKFSQGIQGEIEKNVLEEEKVSLEKFKIKGFPELSLKGELRAALARIKEFFIHEVTSDEANPRKNKVVTSFMLYRGSYATILLRELMKPRNPIKAGF
;
A
#
# COMPACT_ATOMS: atom_id res chain seq x y z
N MET A 1 -13.39 -21.21 -1.97
CA MET A 1 -11.95 -21.25 -2.32
C MET A 1 -11.09 -21.09 -1.09
N ARG A 2 -9.92 -21.73 -1.03
CA ARG A 2 -9.04 -21.71 0.14
C ARG A 2 -8.11 -20.49 0.11
N VAL A 3 -8.35 -19.52 1.00
CA VAL A 3 -7.46 -18.36 1.16
C VAL A 3 -6.10 -18.79 1.75
N PRO A 4 -4.96 -18.39 1.15
CA PRO A 4 -3.63 -18.73 1.62
C PRO A 4 -3.36 -18.33 3.08
N ARG A 5 -2.54 -19.13 3.78
CA ARG A 5 -2.18 -18.87 5.18
C ARG A 5 -1.53 -17.50 5.39
N LEU A 6 -0.76 -17.03 4.41
CA LEU A 6 -0.14 -15.69 4.47
C LEU A 6 -1.22 -14.61 4.54
N GLU A 7 -2.17 -14.60 3.62
CA GLU A 7 -3.24 -13.59 3.57
C GLU A 7 -4.11 -13.60 4.84
N LYS A 8 -4.42 -14.79 5.37
CA LYS A 8 -5.11 -14.91 6.68
C LYS A 8 -4.34 -14.24 7.81
N LYS A 9 -3.00 -14.36 7.83
CA LYS A 9 -2.15 -13.65 8.80
C LYS A 9 -2.16 -12.13 8.61
N LEU A 10 -2.56 -11.64 7.43
CA LEU A 10 -2.74 -10.22 7.12
C LEU A 10 -4.18 -9.74 7.33
N GLY A 11 -5.05 -10.60 7.87
CA GLY A 11 -6.47 -10.30 8.11
C GLY A 11 -7.36 -10.44 6.87
N ILE A 12 -6.82 -10.90 5.74
CA ILE A 12 -7.59 -11.12 4.50
C ILE A 12 -8.02 -12.59 4.50
N GLU A 13 -9.29 -12.86 4.78
CA GLU A 13 -9.77 -14.23 5.04
C GLU A 13 -10.78 -14.74 4.01
N VAL A 14 -11.14 -13.91 3.04
CA VAL A 14 -12.12 -14.21 1.98
C VAL A 14 -11.60 -13.83 0.60
N TYR A 15 -12.21 -14.38 -0.45
CA TYR A 15 -12.24 -13.78 -1.78
C TYR A 15 -13.62 -13.16 -1.97
N ALA A 16 -13.68 -12.01 -2.64
CA ALA A 16 -14.97 -11.45 -3.04
C ALA A 16 -15.60 -12.24 -4.18
N THR A 17 -14.76 -12.80 -5.05
CA THR A 17 -15.19 -13.57 -6.21
C THR A 17 -15.18 -15.07 -5.96
N ARG A 18 -16.15 -15.79 -6.52
CA ARG A 18 -16.36 -17.24 -6.46
C ARG A 18 -15.79 -17.97 -7.68
N SER A 19 -15.69 -17.29 -8.81
CA SER A 19 -15.04 -17.81 -10.02
C SER A 19 -13.59 -18.24 -9.77
N LEU A 20 -13.15 -19.29 -10.44
CA LEU A 20 -11.78 -19.78 -10.30
C LEU A 20 -10.76 -18.81 -10.91
N GLY A 21 -9.61 -18.64 -10.26
CA GLY A 21 -8.55 -17.75 -10.74
C GLY A 21 -7.70 -18.33 -11.88
N ILE A 22 -6.95 -17.45 -12.54
CA ILE A 22 -6.06 -17.82 -13.66
C ILE A 22 -4.70 -18.36 -13.22
N GLY A 23 -4.28 -18.13 -11.97
CA GLY A 23 -2.92 -18.44 -11.50
C GLY A 23 -1.89 -17.45 -12.05
N GLY A 24 -0.69 -17.94 -12.38
CA GLY A 24 0.41 -17.13 -12.90
C GLY A 24 1.26 -16.44 -11.84
N VAL A 25 2.17 -15.59 -12.31
CA VAL A 25 3.18 -14.87 -11.53
C VAL A 25 3.23 -13.43 -12.02
N ILE A 26 3.24 -12.46 -11.11
CA ILE A 26 3.52 -11.04 -11.39
C ILE A 26 4.96 -10.72 -10.99
N ARG A 27 5.50 -9.62 -11.54
CA ARG A 27 6.87 -9.15 -11.26
C ARG A 27 7.93 -10.20 -11.60
N PHE A 28 7.71 -10.97 -12.66
CA PHE A 28 8.73 -11.90 -13.15
C PHE A 28 9.90 -11.10 -13.74
N PHE A 29 9.59 -10.05 -14.52
CA PHE A 29 10.48 -8.93 -14.81
C PHE A 29 9.95 -7.63 -14.18
N PRO A 30 10.81 -6.61 -13.96
CA PRO A 30 10.35 -5.28 -13.54
C PRO A 30 9.33 -4.66 -14.49
N GLU A 31 9.48 -4.90 -15.78
CA GLU A 31 8.61 -4.45 -16.88
C GLU A 31 7.20 -5.06 -16.81
N ASP A 32 7.03 -6.19 -16.12
CA ASP A 32 5.72 -6.82 -15.93
C ASP A 32 4.85 -6.08 -14.90
N PHE A 33 5.40 -5.08 -14.21
CA PHE A 33 4.69 -4.29 -13.22
C PHE A 33 5.01 -2.80 -13.43
N MET A 34 4.25 -2.18 -14.33
CA MET A 34 4.38 -0.76 -14.65
C MET A 34 3.36 0.07 -13.86
N VAL A 35 3.82 1.17 -13.27
CA VAL A 35 2.98 2.08 -12.46
C VAL A 35 3.19 3.52 -12.88
N GLU A 36 2.12 4.20 -13.27
CA GLU A 36 2.13 5.59 -13.72
C GLU A 36 1.24 6.43 -12.79
N GLU A 37 1.83 7.44 -12.15
CA GLU A 37 1.11 8.32 -11.23
C GLU A 37 0.14 9.25 -11.95
N ILE A 38 -1.07 9.40 -11.41
CA ILE A 38 -2.05 10.38 -11.88
C ILE A 38 -2.30 11.39 -10.77
N LEU A 39 -2.21 12.68 -11.11
CA LEU A 39 -2.53 13.79 -10.21
C LEU A 39 -4.00 14.18 -10.30
N VAL A 40 -4.50 14.91 -9.30
CA VAL A 40 -5.92 15.35 -9.21
C VAL A 40 -6.36 16.26 -10.36
N ASN A 41 -5.43 16.91 -11.05
CA ASN A 41 -5.68 17.70 -12.24
C ASN A 41 -5.69 16.87 -13.55
N GLY A 42 -5.59 15.54 -13.46
CA GLY A 42 -5.55 14.63 -14.60
C GLY A 42 -4.17 14.40 -15.21
N SER A 43 -3.12 15.14 -14.78
CA SER A 43 -1.76 14.93 -15.29
C SER A 43 -1.25 13.53 -14.96
N LYS A 44 -0.75 12.83 -15.97
CA LYS A 44 -0.22 11.46 -15.87
C LYS A 44 1.30 11.47 -16.06
N ALA A 45 2.02 10.85 -15.14
CA ALA A 45 3.45 10.62 -15.25
C ALA A 45 3.68 9.37 -16.10
N GLU A 46 4.13 9.55 -17.34
CA GLU A 46 4.32 8.45 -18.29
C GLU A 46 5.73 7.85 -18.18
N ILE A 47 5.82 6.52 -18.30
CA ILE A 47 7.11 5.79 -18.33
C ILE A 47 7.84 6.04 -19.66
N PHE A 48 7.07 6.13 -20.74
CA PHE A 48 7.55 6.36 -22.10
C PHE A 48 6.87 7.63 -22.67
N PRO A 49 7.31 8.83 -22.27
CA PRO A 49 6.69 10.06 -22.75
C PRO A 49 6.89 10.19 -24.27
N THR A 50 5.80 10.40 -25.00
CA THR A 50 5.83 10.62 -26.47
C THR A 50 6.19 12.06 -26.83
N GLU A 51 5.73 13.03 -26.03
CA GLU A 51 6.08 14.45 -26.14
C GLU A 51 6.27 15.06 -24.76
N ILE A 52 7.43 15.70 -24.52
CA ILE A 52 7.62 16.52 -23.31
C ILE A 52 7.17 17.93 -23.64
N GLN A 53 5.89 18.22 -23.46
CA GLN A 53 5.42 19.60 -23.52
C GLN A 53 5.88 20.33 -22.27
N VAL A 54 6.96 21.08 -22.40
CA VAL A 54 7.43 22.01 -21.38
C VAL A 54 6.36 23.09 -21.24
N ARG A 55 5.60 23.06 -20.14
CA ARG A 55 4.63 24.11 -19.87
C ARG A 55 5.39 25.30 -19.34
N ASP A 56 5.37 26.40 -20.09
CA ASP A 56 5.78 27.68 -19.56
C ASP A 56 4.91 28.02 -18.35
N ALA A 57 5.58 28.38 -17.26
CA ALA A 57 4.98 28.44 -15.95
C ALA A 57 3.90 29.54 -15.91
N SER A 58 2.74 29.20 -15.35
CA SER A 58 1.77 30.18 -14.85
C SER A 58 2.23 30.88 -13.56
N SER A 59 3.50 30.73 -13.16
CA SER A 59 4.06 31.33 -11.95
C SER A 59 5.26 32.22 -12.29
N PRO A 60 5.26 33.50 -11.89
CA PRO A 60 6.40 34.40 -12.06
C PRO A 60 7.62 33.98 -11.21
N ILE A 61 7.46 33.04 -10.26
CA ILE A 61 8.52 32.55 -9.39
C ILE A 61 8.87 31.10 -9.77
N LYS A 62 9.99 30.92 -10.46
CA LYS A 62 10.58 29.63 -10.86
C LYS A 62 11.16 28.84 -9.68
N ARG A 63 10.35 28.55 -8.65
CA ARG A 63 10.84 27.97 -7.38
C ARG A 63 10.87 26.44 -7.35
N HIS A 64 9.83 25.77 -7.86
CA HIS A 64 9.71 24.31 -7.79
C HIS A 64 9.65 23.73 -9.21
N LEU A 65 10.74 23.14 -9.68
CA LEU A 65 10.75 22.46 -10.97
C LEU A 65 9.97 21.14 -10.84
N LEU A 66 8.92 20.98 -11.65
CA LEU A 66 8.17 19.75 -11.79
C LEU A 66 8.86 18.84 -12.80
N CYS A 67 9.07 17.59 -12.41
CA CYS A 67 9.63 16.56 -13.27
C CYS A 67 8.82 15.27 -13.17
N VAL A 68 8.89 14.44 -14.20
CA VAL A 68 8.58 13.00 -14.12
C VAL A 68 9.85 12.25 -13.75
N LEU A 69 9.80 11.51 -12.65
CA LEU A 69 10.81 10.54 -12.25
C LEU A 69 10.37 9.15 -12.72
N VAL A 70 11.11 8.58 -13.67
CA VAL A 70 10.99 7.16 -14.06
C VAL A 70 12.08 6.38 -13.35
N LYS A 71 11.73 5.32 -12.65
CA LYS A 71 12.68 4.45 -11.95
C LYS A 71 12.38 2.97 -12.20
N ARG A 72 13.41 2.14 -12.28
CA ARG A 72 13.33 0.68 -12.43
C ARG A 72 14.02 0.00 -11.27
N ASN A 73 13.33 -0.87 -10.52
CA ASN A 73 13.91 -1.59 -9.36
C ASN A 73 14.48 -0.72 -8.23
N TRP A 74 14.02 0.53 -8.10
CA TRP A 74 14.44 1.46 -7.05
C TRP A 74 13.34 1.72 -6.02
N GLU A 75 13.71 1.77 -4.74
CA GLU A 75 12.88 2.36 -3.69
C GLU A 75 12.76 3.88 -3.89
N THR A 76 11.55 4.45 -3.86
CA THR A 76 11.32 5.89 -4.14
C THR A 76 12.21 6.80 -3.28
N LEU A 77 12.36 6.51 -1.98
CA LEU A 77 13.17 7.35 -1.09
C LEU A 77 14.67 7.25 -1.37
N GLN A 78 15.15 6.11 -1.88
CA GLN A 78 16.55 5.96 -2.27
C GLN A 78 16.83 6.71 -3.58
N ALA A 79 15.93 6.59 -4.56
CA ALA A 79 16.00 7.35 -5.81
C ALA A 79 16.05 8.86 -5.54
N VAL A 80 15.12 9.38 -4.73
CA VAL A 80 15.09 10.80 -4.35
C VAL A 80 16.39 11.26 -3.68
N ARG A 81 16.99 10.44 -2.80
CA ARG A 81 18.28 10.77 -2.16
C ARG A 81 19.43 10.81 -3.16
N ALA A 82 19.48 9.87 -4.09
CA ALA A 82 20.53 9.80 -5.10
C ALA A 82 20.46 11.01 -6.04
N ILE A 83 19.25 11.38 -6.47
CA ILE A 83 18.97 12.55 -7.30
C ILE A 83 19.37 13.84 -6.58
N ALA A 84 18.90 14.04 -5.34
CA ALA A 84 19.21 15.23 -4.57
C ALA A 84 20.73 15.43 -4.37
N ARG A 85 21.45 14.33 -4.12
CA ARG A 85 22.92 14.34 -3.98
C ARG A 85 23.62 14.79 -5.27
N GLN A 86 23.21 14.27 -6.43
CA GLN A 86 23.83 14.61 -7.71
C GLN A 86 23.53 16.05 -8.15
N LEU A 87 22.38 16.58 -7.73
CA LEU A 87 21.99 17.97 -7.96
C LEU A 87 22.55 18.95 -6.91
N GLY A 88 23.23 18.47 -5.88
CA GLY A 88 23.77 19.32 -4.81
C GLY A 88 22.70 19.97 -3.91
N VAL A 89 21.48 19.41 -3.86
CA VAL A 89 20.37 19.96 -3.07
C VAL A 89 20.01 19.09 -1.87
N SER A 90 19.37 19.70 -0.87
CA SER A 90 18.82 18.95 0.26
C SER A 90 17.69 18.02 -0.20
N VAL A 91 17.64 16.80 0.34
CA VAL A 91 16.51 15.86 0.14
C VAL A 91 15.17 16.50 0.55
N ARG A 92 15.19 17.48 1.46
CA ARG A 92 14.00 18.22 1.87
C ARG A 92 13.45 19.13 0.78
N HIS A 93 14.22 19.44 -0.25
CA HIS A 93 13.78 20.24 -1.40
C HIS A 93 13.06 19.41 -2.46
N VAL A 94 13.07 18.07 -2.32
CA VAL A 94 12.32 17.18 -3.21
C VAL A 94 10.95 16.87 -2.63
N GLY A 95 9.89 17.21 -3.36
CA GLY A 95 8.49 16.87 -3.06
C GLY A 95 8.01 15.68 -3.88
N ILE A 96 7.25 14.78 -3.26
CA ILE A 96 6.63 13.61 -3.89
C ILE A 96 5.18 13.49 -3.42
N ALA A 97 4.28 13.02 -4.28
CA ALA A 97 2.88 12.78 -3.90
C ALA A 97 2.69 11.42 -3.21
N GLY A 98 3.53 10.43 -3.52
CA GLY A 98 3.48 9.12 -2.86
C GLY A 98 4.75 8.30 -3.06
N LEU A 99 4.83 7.19 -2.33
CA LEU A 99 5.80 6.14 -2.59
C LEU A 99 5.26 5.21 -3.67
N LYS A 100 6.15 4.67 -4.51
CA LYS A 100 5.81 3.70 -5.56
C LYS A 100 6.53 2.39 -5.32
N ASP A 101 6.04 1.34 -5.96
CA ASP A 101 6.61 -0.01 -5.89
C ASP A 101 8.10 -0.02 -6.23
N ALA A 102 8.90 -0.73 -5.44
CA ALA A 102 10.33 -0.86 -5.68
C ALA A 102 10.62 -1.84 -6.82
N THR A 103 10.07 -3.04 -6.75
CA THR A 103 10.18 -4.09 -7.79
C THR A 103 9.16 -3.85 -8.91
N ALA A 104 9.42 -2.83 -9.72
CA ALA A 104 8.56 -2.34 -10.78
C ALA A 104 9.33 -1.34 -11.67
N ILE A 105 8.74 -1.00 -12.82
CA ILE A 105 9.02 0.28 -13.49
C ILE A 105 7.95 1.27 -13.10
N THR A 106 8.34 2.43 -12.57
CA THR A 106 7.37 3.41 -12.06
C THR A 106 7.70 4.80 -12.55
N ALA A 107 6.70 5.53 -13.01
CA ALA A 107 6.76 6.96 -13.29
C ALA A 107 5.93 7.72 -12.24
N GLN A 108 6.52 8.75 -11.65
CA GLN A 108 5.86 9.61 -10.68
C GLN A 108 6.27 11.07 -10.85
N HIS A 109 5.38 11.99 -10.48
CA HIS A 109 5.76 13.40 -10.43
C HIS A 109 6.62 13.66 -9.20
N ILE A 110 7.64 14.50 -9.38
CA ILE A 110 8.44 15.06 -8.30
C ILE A 110 8.57 16.57 -8.52
N THR A 111 8.69 17.31 -7.43
CA THR A 111 9.11 18.72 -7.48
C THR A 111 10.48 18.85 -6.86
N ILE A 112 11.35 19.67 -7.44
CA ILE A 112 12.68 19.94 -6.91
C ILE A 112 12.83 21.45 -6.78
N GLU A 113 13.08 21.92 -5.56
CA GLU A 113 13.28 23.34 -5.27
C GLU A 113 14.73 23.77 -5.52
N GLY A 114 14.90 24.93 -6.15
CA GLY A 114 16.21 25.58 -6.32
C GLY A 114 17.07 25.02 -7.46
N ILE A 115 16.46 24.42 -8.47
CA ILE A 115 17.14 23.96 -9.69
C ILE A 115 16.42 24.46 -10.95
N THR A 116 17.14 24.49 -12.06
CA THR A 116 16.62 24.77 -13.41
C THR A 116 16.41 23.49 -14.22
N MET A 117 15.80 23.60 -15.41
CA MET A 117 15.67 22.47 -16.33
C MET A 117 17.03 21.95 -16.83
N GLU A 118 18.02 22.83 -16.97
CA GLU A 118 19.36 22.44 -17.42
C GLU A 118 20.09 21.60 -16.36
N ASP A 119 19.85 21.89 -15.08
CA ASP A 119 20.43 21.13 -13.97
C ASP A 119 20.02 19.66 -13.98
N THR A 120 18.83 19.32 -14.51
CA THR A 120 18.40 17.91 -14.57
C THR A 120 19.28 17.06 -15.48
N ARG A 121 20.01 17.67 -16.42
CA ARG A 121 20.97 16.96 -17.28
C ARG A 121 22.16 16.40 -16.50
N LYS A 122 22.45 16.93 -15.30
CA LYS A 122 23.52 16.41 -14.41
C LYS A 122 23.16 15.06 -13.81
N VAL A 123 21.90 14.63 -13.86
CA VAL A 123 21.43 13.39 -13.25
C VAL A 123 21.71 12.19 -14.16
N HIS A 124 22.79 11.49 -13.86
CA HIS A 124 23.19 10.23 -14.48
C HIS A 124 23.21 9.13 -13.43
N ILE A 125 22.11 8.38 -13.34
CA ILE A 125 21.95 7.26 -12.41
C ILE A 125 21.35 6.09 -13.18
N ASN A 126 21.99 4.93 -13.11
CA ASN A 126 21.47 3.71 -13.74
C ASN A 126 20.05 3.41 -13.25
N ASP A 127 19.18 3.02 -14.18
CA ASP A 127 17.76 2.70 -13.93
C ASP A 127 16.90 3.87 -13.43
N ILE A 128 17.37 5.11 -13.53
CA ILE A 128 16.61 6.33 -13.20
C ILE A 128 16.66 7.31 -14.36
N LYS A 129 15.52 7.91 -14.70
CA LYS A 129 15.40 9.03 -15.63
C LYS A 129 14.56 10.14 -15.01
N ILE A 130 14.92 11.39 -15.29
CA ILE A 130 14.16 12.57 -14.89
C ILE A 130 13.81 13.35 -16.16
N HIS A 131 12.54 13.64 -16.35
CA HIS A 131 12.02 14.44 -17.45
C HIS A 131 11.44 15.74 -16.89
N PRO A 132 12.10 16.90 -17.07
CA PRO A 132 11.55 18.17 -16.62
C PRO A 132 10.30 18.53 -17.43
N LEU A 133 9.25 19.03 -16.74
CA LEU A 133 7.96 19.39 -17.36
C LEU A 133 7.67 20.89 -17.33
N GLY A 134 8.23 21.64 -16.38
CA GLY A 134 7.83 23.02 -16.12
C GLY A 134 8.03 23.40 -14.65
N TYR A 135 7.58 24.58 -14.26
CA TYR A 135 7.56 24.97 -12.85
C TYR A 135 6.16 24.80 -12.25
N PHE A 136 6.12 24.36 -11.00
CA PHE A 136 4.91 24.22 -10.21
C PHE A 136 4.90 25.26 -9.09
N HIS A 137 3.72 25.73 -8.72
CA HIS A 137 3.56 26.81 -7.73
C HIS A 137 3.91 26.38 -6.29
N ALA A 138 4.02 25.08 -6.03
CA ALA A 138 4.23 24.55 -4.69
C ALA A 138 5.09 23.29 -4.70
N LYS A 139 5.52 22.86 -3.52
CA LYS A 139 6.10 21.55 -3.34
C LYS A 139 5.02 20.47 -3.43
N LEU A 140 5.26 19.44 -4.25
CA LEU A 140 4.37 18.31 -4.41
C LEU A 140 4.21 17.55 -3.07
N SER A 141 2.96 17.22 -2.76
CA SER A 141 2.54 16.55 -1.53
C SER A 141 1.46 15.51 -1.83
N PRO A 142 1.12 14.63 -0.87
CA PRO A 142 0.08 13.62 -1.08
C PRO A 142 -1.29 14.17 -1.47
N TYR A 143 -1.56 15.45 -1.18
CA TYR A 143 -2.80 16.13 -1.58
C TYR A 143 -3.06 16.02 -3.08
N TYR A 144 -2.01 16.17 -3.90
CA TYR A 144 -2.12 16.18 -5.36
C TYR A 144 -2.28 14.79 -5.99
N LEU A 145 -2.09 13.71 -5.24
CA LEU A 145 -2.20 12.35 -5.79
C LEU A 145 -3.68 11.99 -5.99
N LEU A 146 -4.08 11.68 -7.22
CA LEU A 146 -5.37 11.07 -7.50
C LEU A 146 -5.29 9.54 -7.33
N GLY A 147 -4.29 8.94 -7.96
CA GLY A 147 -4.19 7.50 -8.04
C GLY A 147 -3.02 7.05 -8.89
N ASN A 148 -3.08 5.80 -9.33
CA ASN A 148 -2.06 5.21 -10.19
C ASN A 148 -2.75 4.40 -11.28
N SER A 149 -2.25 4.53 -12.50
CA SER A 149 -2.51 3.62 -13.60
C SER A 149 -1.49 2.48 -13.53
N PHE A 150 -1.98 1.27 -13.71
CA PHE A 150 -1.18 0.06 -13.69
C PHE A 150 -1.26 -0.61 -15.06
N LYS A 151 -0.12 -1.08 -15.57
CA LYS A 151 -0.04 -2.04 -16.67
C LYS A 151 0.74 -3.25 -16.17
N ILE A 152 0.05 -4.38 -16.07
CA ILE A 152 0.53 -5.59 -15.40
C ILE A 152 0.54 -6.75 -16.39
N THR A 153 1.67 -7.44 -16.44
CA THR A 153 1.81 -8.71 -17.16
C THR A 153 1.82 -9.85 -16.14
N ILE A 154 0.88 -10.78 -16.29
CA ILE A 154 0.78 -11.99 -15.49
C ILE A 154 1.35 -13.14 -16.32
N ARG A 155 2.48 -13.70 -15.90
CA ARG A 155 3.26 -14.71 -16.64
C ARG A 155 3.08 -16.12 -16.08
N ARG A 156 3.68 -17.10 -16.75
CA ARG A 156 3.76 -18.51 -16.31
C ARG A 156 2.41 -19.18 -16.11
N ILE A 157 1.40 -18.79 -16.88
CA ILE A 157 0.06 -19.34 -16.72
C ILE A 157 -0.03 -20.68 -17.45
N SER A 158 -0.38 -21.73 -16.70
CA SER A 158 -0.46 -23.11 -17.20
C SER A 158 -1.90 -23.49 -17.52
N ARG A 159 -2.54 -22.76 -18.45
CA ARG A 159 -3.94 -22.94 -18.87
C ARG A 159 -4.07 -22.65 -20.36
N SER A 160 -5.07 -23.24 -21.03
CA SER A 160 -5.37 -22.90 -22.43
C SER A 160 -5.90 -21.46 -22.53
N ARG A 161 -5.78 -20.84 -23.71
CA ARG A 161 -6.26 -19.45 -23.91
C ARG A 161 -7.77 -19.32 -23.72
N THR A 162 -8.54 -20.31 -24.14
CA THR A 162 -10.00 -20.36 -23.95
C THR A 162 -10.36 -20.39 -22.46
N ASP A 163 -9.76 -21.29 -21.67
CA ASP A 163 -9.99 -21.39 -20.22
C ASP A 163 -9.55 -20.10 -19.49
N LEU A 164 -8.52 -19.40 -20.00
CA LEU A 164 -8.12 -18.10 -19.48
C LEU A 164 -9.19 -17.03 -19.71
N GLN A 165 -9.66 -16.88 -20.95
CA GLN A 165 -10.67 -15.88 -21.30
C GLN A 165 -11.96 -16.09 -20.51
N GLU A 166 -12.44 -17.33 -20.37
CA GLU A 166 -13.63 -17.65 -19.59
C GLU A 166 -13.48 -17.29 -18.10
N ARG A 167 -12.35 -17.63 -17.48
CA ARG A 167 -12.07 -17.31 -16.06
C ARG A 167 -11.97 -15.83 -15.83
N ILE A 168 -11.22 -15.12 -16.68
CA ILE A 168 -11.07 -13.67 -16.60
C ILE A 168 -12.46 -13.03 -16.69
N SER A 169 -13.23 -13.37 -17.72
CA SER A 169 -14.56 -12.80 -17.93
C SER A 169 -15.50 -13.06 -16.76
N SER A 170 -15.46 -14.26 -16.18
CA SER A 170 -16.31 -14.60 -15.02
C SER A 170 -15.92 -13.84 -13.76
N VAL A 171 -14.62 -13.73 -13.46
CA VAL A 171 -14.15 -12.91 -12.33
C VAL A 171 -14.49 -11.44 -12.52
N LEU A 172 -14.32 -10.89 -13.74
CA LEU A 172 -14.60 -9.49 -14.02
C LEU A 172 -16.10 -9.16 -13.91
N ARG A 173 -16.99 -10.05 -14.37
CA ARG A 173 -18.44 -9.90 -14.16
C ARG A 173 -18.80 -9.81 -12.69
N GLU A 174 -18.22 -10.66 -11.85
CA GLU A 174 -18.45 -10.61 -10.40
C GLU A 174 -17.91 -9.33 -9.76
N ILE A 175 -16.71 -8.89 -10.16
CA ILE A 175 -16.13 -7.60 -9.71
C ILE A 175 -16.99 -6.42 -10.14
N GLN A 176 -17.51 -6.42 -11.38
CA GLN A 176 -18.37 -5.38 -11.90
C GLN A 176 -19.71 -5.34 -11.17
N ALA A 177 -20.31 -6.50 -10.87
CA ALA A 177 -21.54 -6.59 -10.07
C ALA A 177 -21.34 -6.05 -8.63
N LEU A 178 -20.14 -6.19 -8.08
CA LEU A 178 -19.76 -5.57 -6.80
C LEU A 178 -19.41 -4.08 -6.92
N GLY A 179 -19.24 -3.54 -8.14
CA GLY A 179 -18.79 -2.17 -8.38
C GLY A 179 -17.30 -1.92 -8.11
N GLY A 180 -16.50 -2.98 -7.95
CA GLY A 180 -15.08 -2.91 -7.60
C GLY A 180 -14.60 -4.13 -6.83
N VAL A 181 -13.49 -3.98 -6.10
CA VAL A 181 -12.94 -5.02 -5.22
C VAL A 181 -12.96 -4.58 -3.76
N PRO A 182 -13.01 -5.50 -2.78
CA PRO A 182 -12.86 -5.13 -1.38
C PRO A 182 -11.58 -4.32 -1.16
N ASN A 183 -11.67 -3.19 -0.47
CA ASN A 183 -10.55 -2.25 -0.33
C ASN A 183 -9.56 -2.66 0.77
N PHE A 184 -9.16 -3.92 0.79
CA PHE A 184 -8.16 -4.44 1.73
C PHE A 184 -6.84 -3.67 1.61
N PHE A 185 -6.12 -3.57 2.71
CA PHE A 185 -4.72 -3.21 2.68
C PHE A 185 -3.90 -4.38 2.12
N GLY A 186 -3.12 -4.12 1.07
CA GLY A 186 -2.33 -5.14 0.38
C GLY A 186 -1.10 -5.62 1.14
N HIS A 187 -0.46 -6.67 0.61
CA HIS A 187 0.74 -7.31 1.15
C HIS A 187 1.87 -6.32 1.51
N GLN A 188 2.08 -5.33 0.64
CA GLN A 188 3.11 -4.31 0.82
C GLN A 188 2.95 -3.49 2.10
N ARG A 189 1.70 -3.28 2.59
CA ARG A 189 1.44 -2.55 3.83
C ARG A 189 2.03 -3.24 5.06
N PHE A 190 2.21 -4.55 4.99
CA PHE A 190 2.66 -5.39 6.08
C PHE A 190 4.14 -5.80 5.98
N GLY A 191 4.78 -5.48 4.85
CA GLY A 191 6.13 -5.92 4.46
C GLY A 191 6.08 -7.20 3.63
N THR A 192 6.60 -7.15 2.39
CA THR A 192 6.61 -8.30 1.47
C THR A 192 7.61 -9.37 1.90
N MET A 193 8.87 -8.99 2.13
CA MET A 193 9.90 -9.93 2.59
C MET A 193 9.72 -10.39 4.04
N ARG A 194 9.22 -9.50 4.90
CA ARG A 194 9.02 -9.77 6.34
C ARG A 194 7.65 -9.20 6.73
N PRO A 195 6.56 -9.99 6.69
CA PRO A 195 5.21 -9.53 7.00
C PRO A 195 5.01 -9.33 8.50
N ILE A 196 5.76 -8.40 9.09
CA ILE A 196 5.86 -8.19 10.54
C ILE A 196 5.38 -6.81 10.98
N THR A 197 5.12 -5.87 10.05
CA THR A 197 4.87 -4.46 10.38
C THR A 197 3.66 -4.29 11.30
N HIS A 198 2.58 -5.03 11.06
CA HIS A 198 1.40 -5.04 11.93
C HIS A 198 1.63 -5.73 13.28
N LEU A 199 2.56 -6.70 13.37
CA LEU A 199 2.90 -7.37 14.62
C LEU A 199 3.67 -6.42 15.55
N VAL A 200 4.60 -5.66 14.99
CA VAL A 200 5.29 -4.57 15.70
C VAL A 200 4.26 -3.53 16.15
N GLY A 201 3.37 -3.10 15.26
CA GLY A 201 2.27 -2.18 15.58
C GLY A 201 1.38 -2.65 16.73
N LYS A 202 0.96 -3.93 16.70
CA LYS A 202 0.18 -4.56 17.77
C LYS A 202 0.90 -4.51 19.11
N ALA A 203 2.21 -4.77 19.12
CA ALA A 203 3.01 -4.70 20.34
C ALA A 203 3.09 -3.26 20.87
N LEU A 204 3.30 -2.26 20.01
CA LEU A 204 3.32 -0.84 20.38
C LEU A 204 1.98 -0.36 20.97
N VAL A 205 0.87 -0.65 20.29
CA VAL A 205 -0.49 -0.29 20.75
C VAL A 205 -0.79 -0.94 22.11
N LYS A 206 -0.29 -2.15 22.36
CA LYS A 206 -0.44 -2.81 23.67
C LYS A 206 0.58 -2.37 24.73
N GLY A 207 1.45 -1.40 24.44
CA GLY A 207 2.50 -0.93 25.36
C GLY A 207 3.65 -1.93 25.57
N LYS A 208 3.76 -2.96 24.73
CA LYS A 208 4.79 -4.01 24.82
C LYS A 208 6.03 -3.62 23.99
N PHE A 209 6.75 -2.58 24.41
CA PHE A 209 7.85 -1.98 23.63
C PHE A 209 9.02 -2.94 23.37
N GLN A 210 9.47 -3.68 24.38
CA GLN A 210 10.49 -4.73 24.21
C GLN A 210 10.08 -5.72 23.12
N LYS A 211 8.84 -6.22 23.17
CA LYS A 211 8.31 -7.12 22.15
C LYS A 211 8.28 -6.46 20.77
N ALA A 212 7.90 -5.19 20.67
CA ALA A 212 7.88 -4.46 19.40
C ALA A 212 9.28 -4.39 18.77
N VAL A 213 10.28 -4.00 19.57
CA VAL A 213 11.68 -3.91 19.14
C VAL A 213 12.23 -5.28 18.77
N MET A 214 12.00 -6.31 19.58
CA MET A 214 12.46 -7.67 19.29
C MET A 214 11.77 -8.26 18.06
N LEU A 215 10.49 -7.98 17.82
CA LEU A 215 9.81 -8.38 16.58
C LEU A 215 10.46 -7.72 15.35
N PHE A 216 10.75 -6.42 15.42
CA PHE A 216 11.40 -5.69 14.34
C PHE A 216 12.82 -6.24 14.06
N LEU A 217 13.63 -6.35 15.11
CA LEU A 217 15.03 -6.77 15.03
C LEU A 217 15.20 -8.25 14.73
N ALA A 218 14.51 -9.13 15.43
CA ALA A 218 14.95 -10.51 15.57
C ALA A 218 13.98 -11.54 14.99
N LYS A 219 12.73 -11.18 14.62
CA LYS A 219 11.81 -12.16 14.03
C LYS A 219 12.29 -12.59 12.63
N PRO A 220 12.70 -13.85 12.41
CA PRO A 220 13.19 -14.28 11.10
C PRO A 220 12.04 -14.49 10.12
N SER A 221 12.37 -14.46 8.84
CA SER A 221 11.50 -14.79 7.72
C SER A 221 12.21 -15.73 6.75
N PRO A 222 11.52 -16.75 6.19
CA PRO A 222 12.14 -17.65 5.21
C PRO A 222 12.50 -16.96 3.90
N THR A 223 11.90 -15.80 3.60
CA THR A 223 12.05 -15.04 2.36
C THR A 223 13.13 -13.96 2.42
N GLU A 224 13.83 -13.80 3.55
CA GLU A 224 14.94 -12.85 3.66
C GLU A 224 16.30 -13.50 3.34
N HIS A 225 17.32 -12.67 3.11
CA HIS A 225 18.68 -13.14 2.84
C HIS A 225 19.19 -14.06 3.96
N PRO A 226 19.87 -15.20 3.65
CA PRO A 226 20.32 -16.16 4.65
C PRO A 226 21.15 -15.55 5.79
N GLU A 227 22.05 -14.61 5.48
CA GLU A 227 22.86 -13.92 6.50
C GLU A 227 22.02 -13.10 7.46
N SER A 228 21.09 -12.30 6.94
CA SER A 228 20.14 -11.53 7.75
C SER A 228 19.32 -12.46 8.63
N ARG A 229 18.80 -13.56 8.07
CA ARG A 229 18.03 -14.55 8.82
C ARG A 229 18.83 -15.14 9.98
N LYS A 230 20.08 -15.58 9.73
CA LYS A 230 20.97 -16.15 10.76
C LYS A 230 21.25 -15.15 11.88
N ALA A 231 21.56 -13.89 11.53
CA ALA A 231 21.82 -12.85 12.53
C ALA A 231 20.58 -12.56 13.40
N ARG A 232 19.38 -12.56 12.81
CA ARG A 232 18.11 -12.39 13.53
C ARG A 232 17.79 -13.57 14.45
N GLU A 233 17.99 -14.79 13.97
CA GLU A 233 17.80 -16.01 14.76
C GLU A 233 18.72 -16.04 15.98
N GLU A 234 19.99 -15.64 15.81
CA GLU A 234 20.94 -15.53 16.91
C GLU A 234 20.50 -14.49 17.94
N LEU A 235 20.10 -13.30 17.49
CA LEU A 235 19.59 -12.26 18.38
C LEU A 235 18.30 -12.68 19.09
N TRP A 236 17.43 -13.46 18.42
CA TRP A 236 16.20 -13.97 19.03
C TRP A 236 16.47 -14.91 20.20
N LYS A 237 17.54 -15.72 20.11
CA LYS A 237 17.95 -16.66 21.15
C LYS A 237 18.73 -16.01 22.29
N THR A 238 19.69 -15.17 21.95
CA THR A 238 20.69 -14.67 22.92
C THR A 238 20.32 -13.34 23.56
N GLN A 239 19.56 -12.49 22.84
CA GLN A 239 19.37 -11.08 23.18
C GLN A 239 20.69 -10.30 23.37
N ASP A 240 21.80 -10.80 22.82
CA ASP A 240 23.08 -10.12 22.85
C ASP A 240 23.11 -9.04 21.76
N PHE A 241 22.84 -7.79 22.15
CA PHE A 241 22.78 -6.66 21.23
C PHE A 241 24.16 -6.25 20.68
N LYS A 242 25.26 -6.53 21.41
CA LYS A 242 26.61 -6.21 20.96
C LYS A 242 27.01 -7.17 19.85
N LYS A 243 26.89 -8.49 20.09
CA LYS A 243 27.14 -9.52 19.09
C LYS A 243 26.23 -9.36 17.87
N ALA A 244 24.95 -9.05 18.09
CA ALA A 244 24.03 -8.80 16.98
C ALA A 244 24.43 -7.58 16.14
N LEU A 245 24.96 -6.51 16.75
CA LEU A 245 25.45 -5.35 16.00
C LEU A 245 26.65 -5.71 15.10
N GLU A 246 27.48 -6.67 15.48
CA GLU A 246 28.58 -7.18 14.65
C GLU A 246 28.05 -8.05 13.51
N MET A 247 27.11 -8.95 13.81
CA MET A 247 26.56 -9.91 12.84
C MET A 247 25.60 -9.29 11.81
N PHE A 248 24.85 -8.24 12.17
CA PHE A 248 23.84 -7.66 11.28
C PHE A 248 24.49 -6.97 10.07
N PRO A 249 24.12 -7.33 8.82
CA PRO A 249 24.66 -6.72 7.61
C PRO A 249 24.52 -5.19 7.59
N LYS A 250 25.49 -4.48 7.01
CA LYS A 250 25.48 -3.00 6.91
C LYS A 250 24.25 -2.45 6.19
N SER A 251 23.65 -3.24 5.29
CA SER A 251 22.42 -2.92 4.58
C SER A 251 21.20 -2.77 5.50
N LEU A 252 21.20 -3.41 6.68
CA LEU A 252 20.15 -3.31 7.70
C LEU A 252 20.32 -2.04 8.56
N HIS A 253 20.35 -0.89 7.91
CA HIS A 253 20.67 0.40 8.54
C HIS A 253 19.77 0.72 9.74
N TYR A 254 18.46 0.54 9.61
CA TYR A 254 17.49 0.87 10.66
C TYR A 254 17.61 -0.07 11.87
N GLU A 255 17.82 -1.36 11.62
CA GLU A 255 18.09 -2.33 12.67
C GLU A 255 19.38 -2.01 13.42
N ARG A 256 20.45 -1.69 12.68
CA ARG A 256 21.73 -1.30 13.26
C ARG A 256 21.63 -0.01 14.09
N LEU A 257 20.77 0.94 13.72
CA LEU A 257 20.51 2.15 14.54
C LEU A 257 19.95 1.79 15.92
N ILE A 258 18.99 0.87 15.98
CA ILE A 258 18.41 0.39 17.24
C ILE A 258 19.43 -0.43 18.03
N LEU A 259 20.16 -1.34 17.36
CA LEU A 259 21.17 -2.19 18.00
C LEU A 259 22.31 -1.37 18.62
N ARG A 260 22.78 -0.30 17.97
CA ARG A 260 23.77 0.61 18.57
C ARG A 260 23.30 1.24 19.88
N HIS A 261 22.01 1.56 19.97
CA HIS A 261 21.42 2.10 21.21
C HIS A 261 21.35 1.02 22.29
N LEU A 262 20.83 -0.17 21.95
CA LEU A 262 20.67 -1.28 22.90
C LEU A 262 22.01 -1.89 23.35
N ALA A 263 23.03 -1.86 22.51
CA ALA A 263 24.39 -2.30 22.90
C ALA A 263 24.98 -1.44 24.04
N LYS A 264 24.53 -0.18 24.16
CA LYS A 264 24.91 0.74 25.24
C LYS A 264 23.89 0.74 26.39
N ASN A 265 22.60 0.65 26.06
CA ASN A 265 21.48 0.71 26.99
C ASN A 265 20.54 -0.49 26.79
N PRO A 266 20.87 -1.70 27.29
CA PRO A 266 20.18 -2.95 26.92
C PRO A 266 18.69 -3.01 27.27
N SER A 267 18.24 -2.23 28.26
CA SER A 267 16.85 -2.19 28.71
C SER A 267 16.01 -1.06 28.08
N ASP A 268 16.64 -0.09 27.40
CA ASP A 268 15.95 1.10 26.87
C ASP A 268 15.37 0.87 25.48
N PHE A 269 14.35 0.00 25.39
CA PHE A 269 13.65 -0.31 24.13
C PHE A 269 12.88 0.89 23.56
N VAL A 270 12.40 1.78 24.43
CA VAL A 270 11.68 2.99 24.04
C VAL A 270 12.65 3.95 23.35
N GLY A 271 13.77 4.28 23.99
CA GLY A 271 14.81 5.13 23.39
C GLY A 271 15.43 4.50 22.15
N ALA A 272 15.58 3.17 22.12
CA ALA A 272 16.06 2.47 20.93
C ALA A 272 15.09 2.63 19.74
N PHE A 273 13.78 2.45 19.96
CA PHE A 273 12.78 2.62 18.92
C PHE A 273 12.70 4.07 18.41
N ARG A 274 12.93 5.07 19.28
CA ARG A 274 12.99 6.50 18.91
C ARG A 274 14.12 6.83 17.93
N ARG A 275 15.13 5.97 17.78
CA ARG A 275 16.20 6.16 16.79
C ARG A 275 15.72 6.01 15.34
N LEU A 276 14.57 5.37 15.12
CA LEU A 276 13.98 5.29 13.79
C LEU A 276 13.41 6.66 13.36
N PRO A 277 13.38 6.99 12.07
CA PRO A 277 12.68 8.18 11.60
C PRO A 277 11.18 8.13 11.96
N LEU A 278 10.59 9.27 12.37
CA LEU A 278 9.19 9.34 12.82
C LEU A 278 8.18 8.75 11.82
N LYS A 279 8.40 8.95 10.51
CA LYS A 279 7.54 8.37 9.46
C LYS A 279 7.54 6.83 9.50
N LEU A 280 8.69 6.23 9.76
CA LEU A 280 8.82 4.76 9.90
C LEU A 280 8.20 4.30 11.22
N GLN A 281 8.42 5.03 12.32
CA GLN A 281 7.78 4.72 13.60
C GLN A 281 6.24 4.69 13.47
N ARG A 282 5.64 5.67 12.76
CA ARG A 282 4.18 5.74 12.53
C ARG A 282 3.64 4.64 11.65
N LEU A 283 4.44 4.06 10.76
CA LEU A 283 4.02 2.99 9.86
C LEU A 283 3.53 1.75 10.63
N PHE A 284 4.20 1.40 11.74
CA PHE A 284 3.89 0.18 12.50
C PHE A 284 2.48 0.19 13.11
N PRO A 285 2.09 1.15 13.96
CA PRO A 285 0.75 1.14 14.53
C PRO A 285 -0.33 1.33 13.44
N GLN A 286 -0.06 2.08 12.36
CA GLN A 286 -0.97 2.18 11.23
C GLN A 286 -1.14 0.85 10.47
N ALA A 287 -0.09 0.03 10.36
CA ALA A 287 -0.21 -1.31 9.81
C ALA A 287 -1.05 -2.22 10.71
N TYR A 288 -1.07 -2.01 12.02
CA TYR A 288 -1.99 -2.75 12.89
C TYR A 288 -3.45 -2.32 12.71
N GLN A 289 -3.72 -1.02 12.51
CA GLN A 289 -5.06 -0.57 12.08
C GLN A 289 -5.49 -1.23 10.76
N ALA A 290 -4.58 -1.29 9.79
CA ALA A 290 -4.82 -1.93 8.50
C ALA A 290 -5.16 -3.43 8.64
N TYR A 291 -4.46 -4.14 9.54
CA TYR A 291 -4.76 -5.54 9.85
C TYR A 291 -6.16 -5.72 10.45
N ILE A 292 -6.53 -4.89 11.42
CA ILE A 292 -7.87 -4.93 12.04
C ILE A 292 -8.95 -4.61 10.99
N PHE A 293 -8.75 -3.60 10.15
CA PHE A 293 -9.65 -3.28 9.05
C PHE A 293 -9.84 -4.47 8.11
N ASN A 294 -8.75 -5.14 7.71
CA ASN A 294 -8.84 -6.32 6.85
C ASN A 294 -9.70 -7.42 7.50
N LYS A 295 -9.53 -7.68 8.81
CA LYS A 295 -10.36 -8.66 9.53
C LYS A 295 -11.84 -8.25 9.55
N ILE A 296 -12.14 -6.98 9.86
CA ILE A 296 -13.51 -6.47 9.90
C ILE A 296 -14.19 -6.61 8.53
N LEU A 297 -13.51 -6.16 7.46
CA LEU A 297 -14.03 -6.27 6.10
C LEU A 297 -14.21 -7.74 5.67
N SER A 298 -13.28 -8.62 6.06
CA SER A 298 -13.44 -10.07 5.82
C SER A 298 -14.66 -10.62 6.54
N ARG A 299 -14.87 -10.30 7.82
CA ARG A 299 -16.00 -10.77 8.63
C ARG A 299 -17.34 -10.26 8.11
N ARG A 300 -17.40 -9.02 7.61
CA ARG A 300 -18.57 -8.47 6.91
C ARG A 300 -18.96 -9.33 5.72
N ILE A 301 -18.00 -9.60 4.82
CA ILE A 301 -18.22 -10.43 3.63
C ILE A 301 -18.61 -11.87 4.02
N MET A 302 -17.98 -12.46 5.05
CA MET A 302 -18.32 -13.80 5.54
C MET A 302 -19.75 -13.90 6.08
N LYS A 303 -20.27 -12.82 6.69
CA LYS A 303 -21.66 -12.74 7.14
C LYS A 303 -22.66 -12.49 6.01
N GLY A 304 -22.20 -12.39 4.77
CA GLY A 304 -23.06 -12.15 3.60
C GLY A 304 -23.55 -10.71 3.47
N LEU A 305 -23.02 -9.78 4.28
CA LEU A 305 -23.39 -8.38 4.20
C LEU A 305 -22.77 -7.73 2.95
N PRO A 306 -23.53 -6.89 2.22
CA PRO A 306 -23.03 -6.23 1.02
C PRO A 306 -21.93 -5.23 1.35
N ILE A 307 -20.97 -5.07 0.44
CA ILE A 307 -19.92 -4.04 0.53
C ILE A 307 -20.13 -2.88 -0.45
N ASN A 308 -21.14 -3.01 -1.32
CA ASN A 308 -21.57 -2.04 -2.32
C ASN A 308 -22.96 -1.46 -2.02
N LYS A 309 -23.52 -1.76 -0.85
CA LYS A 309 -24.74 -1.18 -0.27
C LYS A 309 -24.52 -0.99 1.22
N ALA A 310 -25.26 -0.06 1.80
CA ALA A 310 -25.26 0.20 3.23
C ALA A 310 -26.49 -0.42 3.90
N GLU A 311 -26.27 -0.88 5.13
CA GLU A 311 -27.28 -1.32 6.08
C GLU A 311 -27.48 -0.25 7.16
N VAL A 312 -28.58 -0.33 7.91
CA VAL A 312 -28.81 0.57 9.05
C VAL A 312 -27.66 0.44 10.06
N GLY A 313 -27.09 1.58 10.43
CA GLY A 313 -25.97 1.70 11.34
C GLY A 313 -24.59 1.72 10.69
N ASP A 314 -24.50 1.47 9.39
CA ASP A 314 -23.24 1.61 8.66
C ASP A 314 -22.80 3.08 8.57
N TYR A 315 -21.49 3.29 8.49
CA TYR A 315 -20.93 4.55 8.02
C TYR A 315 -20.91 4.59 6.49
N VAL A 316 -21.25 5.73 5.92
CA VAL A 316 -21.03 6.04 4.49
C VAL A 316 -20.26 7.34 4.35
N ILE A 317 -19.41 7.42 3.33
CA ILE A 317 -18.59 8.60 3.02
C ILE A 317 -18.93 9.13 1.63
N GLU A 318 -18.92 10.45 1.49
CA GLU A 318 -19.10 11.14 0.21
C GLU A 318 -17.87 10.97 -0.69
N ILE A 319 -18.10 11.03 -1.99
CA ILE A 319 -17.07 11.06 -3.01
C ILE A 319 -16.95 12.47 -3.57
N GLU A 320 -15.73 12.99 -3.59
CA GLU A 320 -15.40 14.30 -4.16
C GLU A 320 -15.56 14.28 -5.69
N PRO A 321 -15.68 15.46 -6.34
CA PRO A 321 -15.69 15.54 -7.82
C PRO A 321 -14.48 14.87 -8.48
N SER A 322 -13.33 14.83 -7.80
CA SER A 322 -12.12 14.11 -8.25
C SER A 322 -12.30 12.58 -8.30
N GLY A 323 -13.34 12.03 -7.65
CA GLY A 323 -13.57 10.60 -7.47
C GLY A 323 -12.96 10.03 -6.18
N LEU A 324 -12.27 10.86 -5.38
CA LEU A 324 -11.68 10.44 -4.11
C LEU A 324 -12.72 10.37 -2.98
N PRO A 325 -12.64 9.36 -2.10
CA PRO A 325 -13.47 9.31 -0.90
C PRO A 325 -13.05 10.39 0.10
N ASN A 326 -14.03 11.12 0.65
CA ASN A 326 -13.80 12.11 1.69
C ASN A 326 -14.21 11.56 3.07
N ALA A 327 -13.21 11.11 3.84
CA ALA A 327 -13.43 10.52 5.16
C ALA A 327 -14.01 11.49 6.20
N LEU A 328 -13.97 12.81 5.96
CA LEU A 328 -14.52 13.83 6.86
C LEU A 328 -16.00 14.11 6.59
N ARG A 329 -16.47 13.86 5.37
CA ARG A 329 -17.87 14.02 4.96
C ARG A 329 -18.58 12.68 5.00
N TYR A 330 -19.03 12.29 6.19
CA TYR A 330 -19.67 11.00 6.44
C TYR A 330 -21.06 11.12 7.05
N LYS A 331 -21.85 10.05 6.90
CA LYS A 331 -23.16 9.87 7.54
C LYS A 331 -23.23 8.50 8.21
N VAL A 332 -24.03 8.38 9.26
CA VAL A 332 -24.46 7.08 9.81
C VAL A 332 -25.84 6.79 9.23
N VAL A 333 -26.03 5.61 8.66
CA VAL A 333 -27.28 5.25 8.00
C VAL A 333 -28.35 4.94 9.03
N SER A 334 -29.52 5.56 8.92
CA SER A 334 -30.71 5.28 9.73
C SER A 334 -31.77 4.56 8.90
N ARG A 335 -32.87 4.14 9.53
CA ARG A 335 -34.02 3.56 8.82
C ARG A 335 -34.62 4.54 7.81
N ASP A 336 -34.62 5.83 8.13
CA ASP A 336 -35.21 6.87 7.28
C ASP A 336 -34.32 7.23 6.08
N THR A 337 -32.99 7.12 6.23
CA THR A 337 -32.04 7.54 5.19
C THR A 337 -31.54 6.41 4.29
N ILE A 338 -31.78 5.14 4.64
CA ILE A 338 -31.20 3.98 3.94
C ILE A 338 -31.54 3.94 2.44
N SER A 339 -32.77 4.28 2.06
CA SER A 339 -33.19 4.27 0.65
C SER A 339 -32.43 5.32 -0.17
N GLU A 340 -32.37 6.57 0.33
CA GLU A 340 -31.64 7.66 -0.31
C GLU A 340 -30.13 7.37 -0.38
N VAL A 341 -29.55 6.88 0.72
CA VAL A 341 -28.13 6.54 0.80
C VAL A 341 -27.77 5.43 -0.18
N ASN A 342 -28.57 4.36 -0.28
CA ASN A 342 -28.30 3.29 -1.22
C ASN A 342 -28.45 3.75 -2.67
N LYS A 343 -29.42 4.62 -2.98
CA LYS A 343 -29.51 5.29 -4.29
C LYS A 343 -28.29 6.17 -4.56
N ALA A 344 -27.74 6.85 -3.57
CA ALA A 344 -26.52 7.64 -3.71
C ALA A 344 -25.27 6.77 -3.92
N ILE A 345 -25.18 5.61 -3.27
CA ILE A 345 -24.10 4.63 -3.50
C ILE A 345 -24.16 4.08 -4.91
N GLU A 346 -25.36 3.68 -5.37
CA GLU A 346 -25.61 3.17 -6.73
C GLU A 346 -25.24 4.20 -7.80
N ASN A 347 -25.64 5.46 -7.61
CA ASN A 347 -25.27 6.58 -8.49
C ASN A 347 -23.82 7.04 -8.34
N GLY A 348 -23.01 6.33 -7.55
CA GLY A 348 -21.60 6.58 -7.46
C GLY A 348 -21.20 7.78 -6.60
N LYS A 349 -22.12 8.38 -5.83
CA LYS A 349 -21.89 9.59 -5.02
C LYS A 349 -21.41 9.31 -3.59
N MET A 350 -21.67 8.11 -3.07
CA MET A 350 -21.22 7.66 -1.75
C MET A 350 -20.59 6.26 -1.80
N LEU A 351 -19.87 5.91 -0.73
CA LEU A 351 -19.33 4.57 -0.49
C LEU A 351 -19.61 4.14 0.95
N LEU A 352 -19.91 2.86 1.13
CA LEU A 352 -19.83 2.22 2.43
C LEU A 352 -18.42 2.40 3.01
N ALA A 353 -18.32 2.78 4.27
CA ALA A 353 -17.07 2.95 4.98
C ALA A 353 -17.04 2.12 6.26
N ILE A 354 -15.84 1.62 6.58
CA ILE A 354 -15.55 0.90 7.82
C ILE A 354 -14.55 1.73 8.63
N PRO A 355 -14.78 1.90 9.95
CA PRO A 355 -13.83 2.53 10.86
C PRO A 355 -12.45 1.87 10.90
N LEU A 356 -11.39 2.68 10.79
CA LEU A 356 -10.06 2.31 11.25
C LEU A 356 -9.99 2.51 12.76
N ALA A 357 -9.63 1.44 13.49
CA ALA A 357 -9.54 1.45 14.94
C ALA A 357 -8.65 2.59 15.45
N GLY A 358 -9.18 3.47 16.31
CA GLY A 358 -8.43 4.56 16.89
C GLY A 358 -9.17 5.19 18.07
N PHE A 359 -8.46 5.94 18.90
CA PHE A 359 -8.97 6.38 20.21
C PHE A 359 -10.05 7.48 20.13
N LYS A 360 -10.30 8.08 18.95
CA LYS A 360 -11.41 9.02 18.74
C LYS A 360 -12.50 8.48 17.82
N GLN A 361 -12.26 7.35 17.16
CA GLN A 361 -13.18 6.78 16.19
C GLN A 361 -14.24 5.95 16.92
N LYS A 362 -15.51 6.21 16.64
CA LYS A 362 -16.62 5.41 17.17
C LYS A 362 -16.84 4.17 16.29
N PHE A 363 -17.40 3.13 16.91
CA PHE A 363 -17.90 1.97 16.19
C PHE A 363 -19.08 2.34 15.30
N SER A 364 -19.27 1.57 14.23
CA SER A 364 -20.55 1.54 13.52
C SER A 364 -21.66 1.06 14.47
N GLN A 365 -22.92 1.26 14.08
CA GLN A 365 -24.07 0.69 14.80
C GLN A 365 -24.51 -0.64 14.15
N GLY A 366 -25.48 -1.32 14.77
CA GLY A 366 -26.04 -2.57 14.26
C GLY A 366 -25.00 -3.68 14.08
N ILE A 367 -25.24 -4.54 13.08
CA ILE A 367 -24.43 -5.75 12.82
C ILE A 367 -22.97 -5.38 12.50
N GLN A 368 -22.74 -4.28 11.78
CA GLN A 368 -21.38 -3.82 11.47
C GLN A 368 -20.61 -3.44 12.74
N GLY A 369 -21.28 -2.76 13.69
CA GLY A 369 -20.71 -2.46 15.00
C GLY A 369 -20.36 -3.70 15.83
N GLU A 370 -21.20 -4.73 15.79
CA GLU A 370 -20.92 -6.02 16.44
C GLU A 370 -19.69 -6.71 15.85
N ILE A 371 -19.55 -6.70 14.51
CA ILE A 371 -18.36 -7.24 13.84
C ILE A 371 -17.09 -6.52 14.33
N GLU A 372 -17.13 -5.20 14.40
CA GLU A 372 -15.98 -4.39 14.85
C GLU A 372 -15.59 -4.71 16.30
N LYS A 373 -16.56 -4.80 17.20
CA LYS A 373 -16.35 -5.16 18.61
C LYS A 373 -15.76 -6.56 18.74
N ASN A 374 -16.35 -7.55 18.08
CA ASN A 374 -15.89 -8.94 18.11
C ASN A 374 -14.44 -9.07 17.62
N VAL A 375 -14.07 -8.37 16.53
CA VAL A 375 -12.69 -8.39 16.04
C VAL A 375 -11.72 -7.79 17.07
N LEU A 376 -12.07 -6.70 17.74
CA LEU A 376 -11.23 -6.10 18.78
C LEU A 376 -11.11 -6.97 20.05
N GLU A 377 -12.18 -7.65 20.41
CA GLU A 377 -12.22 -8.63 21.51
C GLU A 377 -11.32 -9.84 21.22
N GLU A 378 -11.42 -10.43 20.02
CA GLU A 378 -10.50 -11.49 19.54
C GLU A 378 -9.03 -11.01 19.61
N GLU A 379 -8.81 -9.76 19.20
CA GLU A 379 -7.49 -9.14 19.23
C GLU A 379 -7.05 -8.73 20.64
N LYS A 380 -7.93 -8.80 21.64
CA LYS A 380 -7.73 -8.39 23.03
C LYS A 380 -7.18 -6.97 23.13
N VAL A 381 -7.83 -6.02 22.46
CA VAL A 381 -7.41 -4.61 22.40
C VAL A 381 -8.62 -3.68 22.39
N SER A 382 -8.57 -2.57 23.13
CA SER A 382 -9.60 -1.53 23.11
C SER A 382 -9.16 -0.34 22.26
N LEU A 383 -10.11 0.49 21.81
CA LEU A 383 -9.83 1.69 21.02
C LEU A 383 -8.92 2.69 21.76
N GLU A 384 -9.06 2.80 23.08
CA GLU A 384 -8.21 3.66 23.92
C GLU A 384 -6.73 3.29 23.87
N LYS A 385 -6.38 2.01 23.61
CA LYS A 385 -4.97 1.58 23.47
C LYS A 385 -4.27 2.19 22.26
N PHE A 386 -5.03 2.71 21.28
CA PHE A 386 -4.46 3.46 20.16
C PHE A 386 -3.98 4.87 20.57
N LYS A 387 -4.27 5.31 21.80
CA LYS A 387 -3.56 6.41 22.48
C LYS A 387 -2.32 5.84 23.18
N ILE A 388 -1.21 5.84 22.48
CA ILE A 388 0.03 5.17 22.91
C ILE A 388 0.73 6.04 23.96
N LYS A 389 0.44 5.83 25.26
CA LYS A 389 0.93 6.68 26.37
C LYS A 389 2.45 6.91 26.37
N GLY A 390 3.25 5.90 26.01
CA GLY A 390 4.71 6.02 25.92
C GLY A 390 5.25 6.75 24.69
N PHE A 391 4.40 6.96 23.66
CA PHE A 391 4.71 7.60 22.39
C PHE A 391 3.49 8.34 21.83
N PRO A 392 3.10 9.49 22.42
CA PRO A 392 1.93 10.24 21.98
C PRO A 392 1.93 10.55 20.48
N GLU A 393 3.11 10.79 19.89
CA GLU A 393 3.34 11.08 18.47
C GLU A 393 3.00 9.93 17.50
N LEU A 394 2.82 8.71 18.04
CA LEU A 394 2.41 7.50 17.35
C LEU A 394 0.92 7.17 17.57
N SER A 395 0.22 7.95 18.37
CA SER A 395 -1.21 7.72 18.67
C SER A 395 -2.08 7.92 17.44
N LEU A 396 -3.12 7.09 17.33
CA LEU A 396 -3.97 7.02 16.15
C LEU A 396 -5.41 7.37 16.51
N LYS A 397 -5.89 8.51 15.99
CA LYS A 397 -7.26 8.99 16.23
C LYS A 397 -8.31 8.04 15.63
N GLY A 398 -7.95 7.33 14.57
CA GLY A 398 -8.88 6.58 13.73
C GLY A 398 -9.49 7.49 12.66
N GLU A 399 -10.01 6.87 11.62
CA GLU A 399 -10.62 7.51 10.44
C GLU A 399 -11.56 6.53 9.76
N LEU A 400 -12.36 6.99 8.80
CA LEU A 400 -13.20 6.13 7.99
C LEU A 400 -12.48 5.74 6.69
N ARG A 401 -12.62 4.48 6.28
CA ARG A 401 -12.06 3.97 5.03
C ARG A 401 -13.16 3.29 4.22
N ALA A 402 -13.26 3.62 2.93
CA ALA A 402 -14.17 2.95 2.00
C ALA A 402 -13.95 1.42 2.02
N ALA A 403 -15.04 0.66 2.13
CA ALA A 403 -15.02 -0.81 2.10
C ALA A 403 -14.72 -1.37 0.69
N LEU A 404 -15.00 -0.58 -0.35
CA LEU A 404 -14.85 -0.95 -1.75
C LEU A 404 -13.86 -0.02 -2.46
N ALA A 405 -12.95 -0.61 -3.24
CA ALA A 405 -12.06 0.10 -4.15
C ALA A 405 -12.63 0.02 -5.56
N ARG A 406 -13.00 1.18 -6.12
CA ARG A 406 -13.44 1.28 -7.51
C ARG A 406 -12.26 1.10 -8.46
N ILE A 407 -12.52 0.40 -9.54
CA ILE A 407 -11.57 0.18 -10.62
C ILE A 407 -12.01 1.05 -11.79
N LYS A 408 -11.07 1.81 -12.35
CA LYS A 408 -11.30 2.62 -13.55
C LYS A 408 -10.52 2.01 -14.71
N GLU A 409 -11.07 2.11 -15.91
CA GLU A 409 -10.34 1.79 -17.15
C GLU A 409 -9.70 0.38 -17.14
N PHE A 410 -10.47 -0.63 -16.72
CA PHE A 410 -9.97 -2.00 -16.71
C PHE A 410 -10.01 -2.59 -18.11
N PHE A 411 -8.85 -3.01 -18.61
CA PHE A 411 -8.70 -3.62 -19.93
C PHE A 411 -7.87 -4.90 -19.85
N ILE A 412 -8.23 -5.88 -20.68
CA ILE A 412 -7.39 -7.03 -21.02
C ILE A 412 -6.86 -6.77 -22.43
N HIS A 413 -5.56 -6.54 -22.55
CA HIS A 413 -4.92 -6.21 -23.83
C HIS A 413 -4.59 -7.47 -24.61
N GLU A 414 -4.03 -8.47 -23.94
CA GLU A 414 -3.47 -9.65 -24.60
C GLU A 414 -3.67 -10.91 -23.75
N VAL A 415 -4.00 -12.01 -24.42
CA VAL A 415 -3.92 -13.38 -23.89
C VAL A 415 -3.11 -14.20 -24.89
N THR A 416 -1.80 -14.25 -24.69
CA THR A 416 -0.83 -14.74 -25.68
C THR A 416 0.13 -15.74 -25.05
N SER A 417 0.96 -16.38 -25.88
CA SER A 417 2.04 -17.24 -25.38
C SER A 417 3.06 -16.40 -24.60
N ASP A 418 3.62 -16.97 -23.53
CA ASP A 418 4.64 -16.32 -22.71
C ASP A 418 6.02 -16.53 -23.33
N GLU A 419 6.57 -15.48 -23.94
CA GLU A 419 7.86 -15.49 -24.62
C GLU A 419 9.02 -15.89 -23.68
N ALA A 420 8.89 -15.64 -22.38
CA ALA A 420 9.92 -15.96 -21.41
C ALA A 420 9.77 -17.36 -20.81
N ASN A 421 8.64 -18.05 -21.06
CA ASN A 421 8.32 -19.34 -20.47
C ASN A 421 7.66 -20.26 -21.50
N PRO A 422 8.45 -21.09 -22.22
CA PRO A 422 7.93 -22.00 -23.23
C PRO A 422 6.75 -22.84 -22.72
N ARG A 423 5.72 -23.00 -23.56
CA ARG A 423 4.47 -23.73 -23.25
C ARG A 423 3.59 -23.12 -22.15
N LYS A 424 3.85 -21.87 -21.74
CA LYS A 424 2.97 -21.10 -20.84
C LYS A 424 2.33 -19.94 -21.60
N ASN A 425 1.26 -19.41 -21.03
CA ASN A 425 0.60 -18.19 -21.51
C ASN A 425 0.86 -17.03 -20.56
N LYS A 426 0.72 -15.82 -21.08
CA LYS A 426 0.69 -14.56 -20.31
C LYS A 426 -0.62 -13.82 -20.54
N VAL A 427 -0.97 -12.96 -19.60
CA VAL A 427 -2.09 -12.03 -19.70
C VAL A 427 -1.59 -10.63 -19.42
N VAL A 428 -1.84 -9.68 -20.32
CA VAL A 428 -1.53 -8.26 -20.11
C VAL A 428 -2.82 -7.51 -19.81
N THR A 429 -2.85 -6.81 -18.68
CA THR A 429 -4.01 -6.03 -18.24
C THR A 429 -3.59 -4.63 -17.80
N SER A 430 -4.48 -3.66 -17.95
CA SER A 430 -4.32 -2.34 -17.35
C SER A 430 -5.56 -1.92 -16.58
N PHE A 431 -5.36 -1.05 -15.60
CA PHE A 431 -6.43 -0.44 -14.81
C PHE A 431 -5.90 0.73 -13.99
N MET A 432 -6.79 1.62 -13.57
CA MET A 432 -6.48 2.69 -12.62
C MET A 432 -7.13 2.41 -11.27
N LEU A 433 -6.40 2.71 -10.20
CA LEU A 433 -6.91 2.75 -8.83
C LEU A 433 -6.62 4.11 -8.19
N TYR A 434 -7.60 4.62 -7.44
CA TYR A 434 -7.41 5.80 -6.59
C TYR A 434 -6.39 5.56 -5.47
N ARG A 435 -5.84 6.64 -4.92
CA ARG A 435 -4.89 6.56 -3.79
C ARG A 435 -5.50 5.82 -2.60
N GLY A 436 -4.65 5.05 -1.91
CA GLY A 436 -5.09 4.23 -0.78
C GLY A 436 -5.65 2.86 -1.14
N SER A 437 -5.78 2.54 -2.44
CA SER A 437 -6.12 1.21 -2.95
C SER A 437 -4.86 0.47 -3.46
N TYR A 438 -4.95 -0.85 -3.60
CA TYR A 438 -3.79 -1.71 -3.90
C TYR A 438 -4.05 -2.60 -5.12
N ALA A 439 -3.20 -2.49 -6.15
CA ALA A 439 -3.29 -3.34 -7.36
C ALA A 439 -3.21 -4.83 -7.03
N THR A 440 -2.41 -5.20 -6.03
CA THR A 440 -2.30 -6.58 -5.56
C THR A 440 -3.61 -7.16 -5.04
N ILE A 441 -4.59 -6.35 -4.63
CA ILE A 441 -5.90 -6.87 -4.20
C ILE A 441 -6.78 -7.24 -5.40
N LEU A 442 -6.76 -6.44 -6.47
CA LEU A 442 -7.42 -6.79 -7.73
C LEU A 442 -6.77 -8.02 -8.37
N LEU A 443 -5.45 -8.02 -8.50
CA LEU A 443 -4.69 -9.14 -9.07
C LEU A 443 -4.90 -10.43 -8.27
N ARG A 444 -5.06 -10.31 -6.94
CA ARG A 444 -5.43 -11.42 -6.08
C ARG A 444 -6.75 -12.06 -6.48
N GLU A 445 -7.79 -11.27 -6.72
CA GLU A 445 -9.11 -11.78 -7.14
C GLU A 445 -9.02 -12.45 -8.52
N LEU A 446 -8.21 -11.91 -9.43
CA LEU A 446 -8.01 -12.49 -10.76
C LEU A 446 -7.18 -13.79 -10.74
N MET A 447 -6.06 -13.79 -10.01
CA MET A 447 -5.07 -14.87 -10.04
C MET A 447 -5.38 -16.00 -9.05
N LYS A 448 -5.90 -15.67 -7.86
CA LYS A 448 -6.15 -16.60 -6.74
C LYS A 448 -4.99 -17.57 -6.46
N PRO A 449 -3.76 -17.06 -6.23
CA PRO A 449 -2.57 -17.90 -6.12
C PRO A 449 -2.61 -18.78 -4.87
N ARG A 450 -2.22 -20.06 -4.99
CA ARG A 450 -2.05 -20.96 -3.84
C ARG A 450 -0.92 -20.50 -2.90
N ASN A 451 0.14 -19.92 -3.48
CA ASN A 451 1.28 -19.37 -2.75
C ASN A 451 1.54 -17.93 -3.23
N PRO A 452 1.03 -16.91 -2.52
CA PRO A 452 1.18 -15.51 -2.93
C PRO A 452 2.64 -15.08 -3.11
N ILE A 453 3.55 -15.54 -2.24
CA ILE A 453 4.99 -15.20 -2.32
C ILE A 453 5.58 -15.68 -3.64
N LYS A 454 5.36 -16.95 -4.00
CA LYS A 454 5.84 -17.50 -5.28
C LYS A 454 5.17 -16.87 -6.50
N ALA A 455 4.00 -16.27 -6.31
CA ALA A 455 3.27 -15.57 -7.36
C ALA A 455 3.64 -14.07 -7.47
N GLY A 456 4.54 -13.56 -6.63
CA GLY A 456 5.05 -12.19 -6.68
C GLY A 456 4.26 -11.14 -5.89
N PHE A 457 3.45 -11.56 -4.91
CA PHE A 457 2.62 -10.69 -4.06
C PHE A 457 3.34 -10.13 -2.83
#